data_AF-A0A0C3QCV8-F1
#
_entry.id   AF-A0A0C3QCV8-F1
#
_cell.length_a   1.000
_cell.length_b   1.000
_cell.length_c   1.000
_cell.angle_alpha   90.00
_cell.angle_beta   90.00
_cell.angle_gamma   90.00
#
_symmetry.space_group_name_H-M   'P 1'
#
loop_
_entity.id
_entity.type
_entity.pdbx_description
1 polymer ?
#
loop_
_entity_poly.entity_id
_entity_poly.type
_entity_poly.pdbx_seq_one_letter_code
_entity_poly.pdbx_strand_id
1 'polypeptide(L)' 'GCDIPDVSRVVQYGVPGSLSIWIQRAGRAARNPSLQGLATLIVEKSVCRRSR' A
#
# COMPACT_ATOMS: atom_id res chain seq x y z
N GLY A 1 7.96 4.71 -13.82
CA GLY A 1 6.69 4.58 -13.10
C GLY A 1 5.73 5.62 -13.62
N CYS A 2 4.45 5.28 -13.79
CA CYS A 2 3.42 6.26 -14.18
C CYS A 2 3.02 7.08 -12.95
N ASP A 3 2.92 8.40 -13.11
CA ASP A 3 2.40 9.30 -12.08
C ASP A 3 0.90 9.50 -12.30
N ILE A 4 0.10 8.93 -11.40
CA ILE A 4 -1.36 8.99 -11.49
C ILE A 4 -1.80 9.97 -10.39
N PRO A 5 -2.38 11.13 -10.76
CA PRO A 5 -2.89 12.08 -9.78
C PRO A 5 -4.10 11.50 -9.04
N ASP A 6 -4.34 11.98 -7.83
CA ASP A 6 -5.56 11.75 -7.05
C ASP A 6 -5.96 10.29 -6.80
N VAL A 7 -4.98 9.38 -6.76
CA VAL A 7 -5.21 8.00 -6.30
C VAL A 7 -5.64 8.05 -4.85
N SER A 8 -6.89 7.71 -4.56
CA SER A 8 -7.43 7.62 -3.19
C SER A 8 -7.34 6.21 -2.61
N ARG A 9 -7.10 5.19 -3.46
CA ARG A 9 -7.05 3.79 -3.06
C ARG A 9 -5.91 3.04 -3.74
N VAL A 10 -5.13 2.33 -2.96
CA VAL A 10 -4.11 1.40 -3.43
C VAL A 10 -4.39 0.02 -2.85
N VAL A 11 -4.50 -0.97 -3.73
CA VAL A 11 -4.62 -2.38 -3.33
C VAL A 11 -3.38 -3.11 -3.80
N GLN A 12 -2.59 -3.61 -2.86
CA GLN A 12 -1.50 -4.53 -3.15
C GLN A 12 -1.99 -5.95 -2.95
N TYR A 13 -1.95 -6.72 -4.03
CA TYR A 13 -2.19 -8.15 -4.00
C TYR A 13 -0.86 -8.90 -3.88
N GLY A 14 -0.82 -9.89 -3.00
CA GLY A 14 0.36 -10.71 -2.76
C GLY A 14 1.45 -10.01 -1.95
N VAL A 15 2.51 -10.77 -1.64
CA VAL A 15 3.58 -10.32 -0.76
C VAL A 15 4.53 -9.40 -1.52
N PRO A 16 4.76 -8.15 -1.07
CA PRO A 16 5.75 -7.27 -1.67
C PRO A 16 7.16 -7.81 -1.39
N GLY A 17 8.13 -7.50 -2.25
CA GLY A 17 9.52 -7.92 -2.03
C GLY A 17 10.13 -7.37 -0.72
N SER A 18 9.54 -6.31 -0.16
CA SER A 18 9.82 -5.82 1.19
C SER A 18 8.69 -4.93 1.70
N LEU A 19 8.65 -4.70 3.02
CA LEU A 19 7.71 -3.75 3.62
C LEU A 19 7.93 -2.32 3.10
N SER A 20 9.19 -1.93 2.86
CA SER A 20 9.52 -0.60 2.31
C SER A 20 8.93 -0.39 0.92
N ILE A 21 8.95 -1.42 0.05
CA ILE A 21 8.30 -1.37 -1.27
C ILE A 21 6.79 -1.16 -1.10
N TRP A 22 6.17 -1.82 -0.12
CA TRP A 22 4.75 -1.59 0.16
C TRP A 22 4.46 -0.18 0.65
N ILE A 23 5.24 0.36 1.59
CA ILE A 23 5.06 1.72 2.11
C ILE A 23 5.13 2.75 0.98
N GLN A 24 6.08 2.61 0.05
CA GLN A 24 6.18 3.49 -1.11
C GLN A 24 4.96 3.43 -2.03
N ARG A 25 4.38 2.23 -2.22
CA ARG A 25 3.15 2.05 -3.01
C ARG A 25 1.93 2.61 -2.28
N ALA A 26 1.80 2.32 -0.99
CA ALA A 26 0.74 2.82 -0.12
C ALA A 26 0.73 4.36 -0.07
N GLY A 27 1.90 5.00 -0.03
CA GLY A 27 2.04 6.46 -0.05
C GLY A 27 1.45 7.13 -1.30
N ARG A 28 1.19 6.38 -2.38
CA ARG A 28 0.47 6.93 -3.54
C ARG A 28 -1.01 7.21 -3.26
N ALA A 29 -1.63 6.52 -2.30
CA ALA A 29 -3.05 6.68 -1.96
C ALA A 29 -3.37 8.03 -1.29
N ALA A 30 -2.37 8.74 -0.76
CA ALA A 30 -2.56 9.95 0.04
C ALA A 30 -1.59 11.07 -0.38
N ARG A 31 -1.25 11.15 -1.67
CA ARG A 31 -0.27 12.13 -2.15
C ARG A 31 -0.80 13.56 -2.11
N ASN A 32 -2.11 13.73 -2.23
CA ASN A 32 -2.78 15.02 -2.04
C ASN A 32 -3.14 15.17 -0.54
N PRO A 33 -2.62 16.20 0.17
CA PRO A 33 -2.89 16.42 1.59
C PRO A 33 -4.38 16.61 1.94
N SER A 34 -5.20 16.98 0.96
CA SER A 34 -6.65 17.14 1.13
C SER A 34 -7.44 15.84 0.95
N LEU A 35 -6.78 14.74 0.56
CA LEU A 35 -7.40 13.44 0.33
C LEU A 35 -7.02 12.45 1.44
N GLN A 36 -8.01 11.70 1.93
CA GLN A 36 -7.75 10.53 2.77
C GLN A 36 -7.49 9.31 1.86
N GLY A 37 -6.28 8.77 1.96
CA GLY A 37 -5.88 7.58 1.22
C GLY A 37 -6.13 6.28 1.98
N LEU A 38 -6.63 5.27 1.27
CA LEU A 38 -6.71 3.90 1.79
C LEU A 38 -5.72 3.00 1.05
N ALA A 39 -4.82 2.37 1.82
CA ALA A 39 -3.91 1.37 1.32
C ALA A 39 -4.23 0.01 1.94
N THR A 40 -4.61 -0.97 1.10
CA THR A 40 -4.94 -2.33 1.52
C THR A 40 -3.91 -3.31 0.99
N LEU A 41 -3.31 -4.09 1.89
CA LEU A 41 -2.42 -5.19 1.56
C LEU A 41 -3.18 -6.51 1.76
N ILE A 42 -3.39 -7.25 0.67
CA ILE A 42 -4.03 -8.56 0.69
C ILE A 42 -2.93 -9.62 0.52
N VAL A 43 -2.67 -10.37 1.59
CA VAL A 43 -1.66 -11.44 1.64
C VAL A 43 -2.25 -12.70 2.24
N GLU A 44 -1.63 -13.84 1.96
CA GLU A 44 -1.95 -15.08 2.64
C GLU A 44 -1.70 -14.97 4.14
N LYS A 45 -2.57 -15.61 4.93
CA LYS A 45 -2.48 -15.63 6.41
C LYS A 45 -1.14 -16.19 6.89
N SER A 46 -0.58 -17.16 6.18
CA SER A 46 0.72 -17.80 6.45
C SER A 46 1.89 -16.81 6.49
N VAL A 47 1.79 -15.70 5.74
CA VAL A 47 2.85 -14.70 5.62
C VAL A 47 2.78 -13.66 6.74
N CYS A 48 1.59 -13.41 7.28
CA CYS A 48 1.40 -12.43 8.34
C CYS A 48 1.77 -13.01 9.71
N ARG A 49 3.04 -12.84 10.10
CA ARG A 49 3.48 -13.16 11.46
C ARG A 49 3.24 -11.95 12.36
N ARG A 50 2.35 -12.09 13.34
CA ARG A 50 2.13 -11.07 14.37
C ARG A 50 3.30 -11.08 15.34
N SER A 51 4.16 -10.06 15.27
CA SER A 51 5.14 -9.79 16.32
C SER A 51 4.38 -9.42 17.60
N ARG A 52 4.59 -10.15 18.69
CA ARG A 52 4.08 -9.80 20.02
C ARG A 52 4.94 -8.73 20.65
#